data_AF-A0A662ZT26-F1
#
_entry.id   AF-A0A662ZT26-F1
#
_cell.length_a   1.000
_cell.length_b   1.000
_cell.length_c   1.000
_cell.angle_alpha   90.00
_cell.angle_beta   90.00
_cell.angle_gamma   90.00
#
_symmetry.space_group_name_H-M   'P 1'
#
loop_
_entity.id
_entity.type
_entity.pdbx_description
1 polymer ?
#
loop_
_entity_poly.entity_id
_entity_poly.type
_entity_poly.pdbx_seq_one_letter_code
_entity_poly.pdbx_strand_id
1 'polypeptide(L)'
;MKQYVYLLILPIMFLISCSDDTVEEMGGSNHVLLERYPQEVINISMDNPESFASFNKTSVTRSSELLKDSVWSSGNGHTLIYETNEHIPTQGLMRYIYLGSILQGGSIEKQRFVPIVKPMDPITISYSFPARWVTDIIAKPSLSAQRQSLQNIMNKEGMTGKQLGSFTYNMRQFSYFEELKLAFGANVNIGGLLNIDVSLDKGKIRKKTGLFAKIVQRNYTVDMDLPADGNILLNHDDMGSVGKYDPIYISSIRKWYVAENK
;
A
#
# COMPACT_ATOMS: atom_id res chain seq x y z
N MET A 1 -42.54 -9.69 -57.21
CA MET A 1 -41.99 -10.89 -56.54
C MET A 1 -41.42 -10.45 -55.20
N LYS A 2 -42.01 -10.93 -54.09
CA LYS A 2 -41.58 -10.61 -52.72
C LYS A 2 -40.36 -11.45 -52.37
N GLN A 3 -39.25 -10.83 -52.01
CA GLN A 3 -38.05 -11.52 -51.52
C GLN A 3 -37.98 -11.28 -50.01
N TYR A 4 -38.32 -12.31 -49.24
CA TYR A 4 -38.21 -12.32 -47.79
C TYR A 4 -36.75 -12.63 -47.41
N VAL A 5 -36.06 -11.66 -46.82
CA VAL A 5 -34.73 -11.89 -46.21
C VAL A 5 -34.98 -12.35 -44.78
N TYR A 6 -34.78 -13.64 -44.51
CA TYR A 6 -34.81 -14.20 -43.17
C TYR A 6 -33.48 -13.88 -42.46
N LEU A 7 -33.57 -13.11 -41.37
CA LEU A 7 -32.50 -12.87 -40.41
C LEU A 7 -32.25 -14.17 -39.63
N LEU A 8 -31.05 -14.73 -39.79
CA LEU A 8 -30.57 -15.90 -39.04
C LEU A 8 -29.63 -15.38 -37.95
N ILE A 9 -30.18 -15.05 -36.78
CA ILE A 9 -29.39 -14.67 -35.59
C ILE A 9 -28.98 -15.96 -34.89
N LEU A 10 -27.73 -16.36 -35.07
CA LEU A 10 -27.08 -17.43 -34.30
C LEU A 10 -26.79 -16.93 -32.88
N PRO A 11 -27.29 -17.58 -31.81
CA PRO A 11 -26.88 -17.26 -30.46
C PRO A 11 -25.45 -17.76 -30.23
N ILE A 12 -24.51 -16.82 -30.09
CA ILE A 12 -23.14 -17.11 -29.64
C ILE A 12 -23.24 -17.48 -28.15
N MET A 13 -23.23 -18.77 -27.85
CA MET A 13 -23.03 -19.26 -26.50
C MET A 13 -21.60 -18.92 -26.07
N PHE A 14 -21.45 -17.88 -25.25
CA PHE A 14 -20.23 -17.66 -24.48
C PHE A 14 -20.16 -18.73 -23.39
N LEU A 15 -19.37 -19.77 -23.63
CA LEU A 15 -18.91 -20.67 -22.58
C LEU A 15 -17.87 -19.90 -21.76
N ILE A 16 -18.29 -19.36 -20.62
CA ILE A 16 -17.36 -18.88 -19.59
C ILE A 16 -16.87 -20.12 -18.86
N SER A 17 -15.68 -20.60 -19.23
CA SER A 17 -14.96 -21.62 -18.48
C SER A 17 -14.35 -20.93 -17.26
N CYS A 18 -14.85 -21.24 -16.06
CA CYS A 18 -14.07 -21.05 -14.83
C CYS A 18 -12.87 -21.98 -14.92
N SER A 19 -11.69 -21.41 -15.19
CA SER A 19 -10.44 -22.09 -14.87
C SER A 19 -10.26 -21.93 -13.37
N ASP A 20 -10.30 -23.03 -12.62
CA ASP A 20 -9.61 -23.08 -11.35
C ASP A 20 -8.12 -22.87 -11.67
N ASP A 21 -7.51 -21.82 -11.11
CA ASP A 21 -6.09 -21.56 -11.21
C ASP A 21 -5.33 -22.62 -10.39
N THR A 22 -5.24 -23.84 -10.91
CA THR A 22 -4.23 -24.80 -10.47
C THR A 22 -2.91 -24.37 -11.06
N VAL A 23 -2.09 -23.71 -10.24
CA VAL A 23 -0.68 -23.45 -10.51
C VAL A 23 -0.01 -24.79 -10.80
N GLU A 24 0.39 -25.02 -12.05
CA GLU A 24 1.24 -26.14 -12.40
C GLU A 24 2.62 -25.92 -11.75
N GLU A 25 2.94 -26.75 -10.75
CA GLU A 25 4.29 -26.85 -10.18
C GLU A 25 5.28 -27.28 -11.26
N MET A 26 6.04 -26.32 -11.78
CA MET A 26 7.26 -26.60 -12.53
C MET A 26 8.47 -26.50 -11.61
N GLY A 27 9.08 -27.65 -11.32
CA GLY A 27 10.50 -27.76 -10.96
C GLY A 27 10.81 -27.76 -9.48
N GLY A 28 11.35 -28.89 -9.00
CA GLY A 28 11.73 -29.11 -7.61
C GLY A 28 12.76 -28.11 -7.11
N SER A 29 12.31 -27.25 -6.21
CA SER A 29 13.11 -26.54 -5.23
C SER A 29 12.36 -26.70 -3.91
N ASN A 30 13.08 -27.01 -2.83
CA ASN A 30 12.52 -27.09 -1.48
C ASN A 30 12.13 -25.68 -1.01
N HIS A 31 11.12 -25.07 -1.64
CA HIS A 31 10.60 -23.78 -1.23
C HIS A 31 9.93 -23.98 0.13
N VAL A 32 10.53 -23.38 1.16
CA VAL A 32 9.91 -23.27 2.47
C VAL A 32 8.64 -22.44 2.30
N LEU A 33 7.49 -23.10 2.26
CA LEU A 33 6.19 -22.43 2.10
C LEU A 33 5.78 -21.87 3.46
N LEU A 34 6.02 -20.57 3.63
CA LEU A 34 5.60 -19.83 4.83
C LEU A 34 4.14 -19.39 4.68
N GLU A 35 3.39 -19.44 5.77
CA GLU A 35 2.01 -18.96 5.78
C GLU A 35 1.97 -17.42 5.74
N ARG A 36 0.96 -16.85 5.07
CA ARG A 36 0.69 -15.41 5.16
C ARG A 36 0.26 -15.01 6.56
N TYR A 37 0.62 -13.81 6.99
CA TYR A 37 0.17 -13.28 8.28
C TYR A 37 -1.36 -13.14 8.31
N PRO A 38 -2.04 -13.56 9.38
CA PRO A 38 -3.49 -13.44 9.49
C PRO A 38 -3.94 -11.98 9.56
N GLN A 39 -4.99 -11.64 8.82
CA GLN A 39 -5.55 -10.27 8.81
C GLN A 39 -6.35 -9.99 10.09
N GLU A 40 -6.11 -8.83 10.71
CA GLU A 40 -6.82 -8.39 11.93
C GLU A 40 -7.98 -7.45 11.58
N VAL A 41 -9.12 -7.62 12.24
CA VAL A 41 -10.28 -6.74 12.09
C VAL A 41 -10.06 -5.45 12.89
N ILE A 42 -10.17 -4.30 12.23
CA ILE A 42 -10.08 -2.98 12.86
C ILE A 42 -11.49 -2.46 13.10
N ASN A 43 -11.87 -2.31 14.36
CA ASN A 43 -13.14 -1.68 14.74
C ASN A 43 -13.01 -0.17 14.69
N ILE A 44 -14.00 0.50 14.08
CA ILE A 44 -14.04 1.96 13.91
C ILE A 44 -15.44 2.45 14.26
N SER A 45 -15.52 3.30 15.28
CA SER A 45 -16.78 3.92 15.70
C SER A 45 -17.06 5.20 14.89
N MET A 46 -18.32 5.42 14.51
CA MET A 46 -18.74 6.60 13.74
C MET A 46 -20.20 6.98 14.03
N ASP A 47 -20.52 8.28 13.98
CA ASP A 47 -21.87 8.80 14.28
C ASP A 47 -22.83 8.74 13.06
N ASN A 48 -22.30 8.77 11.82
CA ASN A 48 -23.10 8.79 10.59
C ASN A 48 -22.51 7.84 9.52
N PRO A 49 -23.28 6.81 9.08
CA PRO A 49 -22.90 5.92 7.97
C PRO A 49 -22.64 6.64 6.63
N GLU A 50 -23.26 7.78 6.35
CA GLU A 50 -23.02 8.52 5.09
C GLU A 50 -21.60 9.13 5.03
N SER A 51 -20.99 9.39 6.19
CA SER A 51 -19.57 9.77 6.30
C SER A 51 -18.66 8.69 5.69
N PHE A 52 -19.15 7.45 5.61
CA PHE A 52 -18.49 6.31 5.01
C PHE A 52 -18.49 6.35 3.47
N ALA A 53 -19.63 6.66 2.83
CA ALA A 53 -19.71 6.77 1.37
C ALA A 53 -18.78 7.86 0.80
N SER A 54 -18.56 8.92 1.58
CA SER A 54 -17.56 9.95 1.26
C SER A 54 -16.12 9.43 1.33
N PHE A 55 -15.79 8.50 2.23
CA PHE A 55 -14.45 7.89 2.29
C PHE A 55 -14.11 7.11 1.02
N ASN A 56 -15.05 6.30 0.53
CA ASN A 56 -14.85 5.50 -0.67
C ASN A 56 -14.51 6.38 -1.90
N LYS A 57 -15.16 7.55 -2.03
CA LYS A 57 -14.88 8.52 -3.10
C LYS A 57 -13.59 9.32 -2.90
N THR A 58 -13.11 9.49 -1.67
CA THR A 58 -12.00 10.40 -1.35
C THR A 58 -10.73 9.72 -0.85
N SER A 59 -10.62 8.38 -0.97
CA SER A 59 -9.35 7.67 -0.81
C SER A 59 -8.30 8.24 -1.77
N VAL A 60 -7.49 9.18 -1.28
CA VAL A 60 -6.41 9.86 -2.01
C VAL A 60 -5.30 8.87 -2.44
N THR A 61 -5.33 7.68 -1.85
CA THR A 61 -4.67 6.46 -2.31
C THR A 61 -5.58 5.78 -3.33
N ARG A 62 -5.26 5.91 -4.62
CA ARG A 62 -5.84 5.12 -5.72
C ARG A 62 -5.54 3.60 -5.61
N SER A 63 -5.14 3.13 -4.44
CA SER A 63 -4.48 1.84 -4.19
C SER A 63 -5.20 0.97 -3.16
N SER A 64 -6.45 1.31 -2.83
CA SER A 64 -7.28 0.48 -1.96
C SER A 64 -8.58 0.16 -2.67
N GLU A 65 -8.86 -1.13 -2.87
CA GLU A 65 -10.07 -1.64 -3.51
C GLU A 65 -11.04 -2.17 -2.45
N LEU A 66 -12.31 -1.78 -2.54
CA LEU A 66 -13.36 -2.34 -1.70
C LEU A 66 -13.75 -3.71 -2.27
N LEU A 67 -13.38 -4.78 -1.57
CA LEU A 67 -13.71 -6.15 -1.97
C LEU A 67 -15.11 -6.57 -1.51
N LYS A 68 -15.53 -6.12 -0.32
CA LYS A 68 -16.81 -6.54 0.27
C LYS A 68 -17.38 -5.48 1.20
N ASP A 69 -18.69 -5.29 1.11
CA ASP A 69 -19.50 -4.55 2.08
C ASP A 69 -20.62 -5.47 2.59
N SER A 70 -20.77 -5.55 3.91
CA SER A 70 -21.81 -6.34 4.56
C SER A 70 -22.43 -5.54 5.69
N VAL A 71 -23.73 -5.28 5.61
CA VAL A 71 -24.52 -4.74 6.71
C VAL A 71 -24.70 -5.81 7.78
N TRP A 72 -24.58 -5.44 9.05
CA TRP A 72 -24.88 -6.34 10.16
C TRP A 72 -26.37 -6.64 10.22
N SER A 73 -26.74 -7.82 10.72
CA SER A 73 -28.14 -8.23 10.85
C SER A 73 -28.98 -7.28 11.71
N SER A 74 -28.35 -6.53 12.62
CA SER A 74 -28.98 -5.52 13.46
C SER A 74 -29.26 -4.19 12.76
N GLY A 75 -28.72 -3.96 11.56
CA GLY A 75 -28.79 -2.70 10.83
C GLY A 75 -27.94 -1.56 11.41
N ASN A 76 -27.25 -1.78 12.53
CA ASN A 76 -26.51 -0.75 13.26
C ASN A 76 -25.01 -0.71 12.95
N GLY A 77 -24.56 -1.40 11.91
CA GLY A 77 -23.14 -1.45 11.56
C GLY A 77 -22.86 -2.14 10.23
N HIS A 78 -21.62 -1.98 9.76
CA HIS A 78 -21.11 -2.55 8.52
C HIS A 78 -19.76 -3.24 8.77
N THR A 79 -19.49 -4.30 8.03
CA THR A 79 -18.17 -4.91 7.89
C THR A 79 -17.70 -4.70 6.46
N LEU A 80 -16.49 -4.17 6.32
CA LEU A 80 -15.91 -3.83 5.04
C LEU A 80 -14.54 -4.47 4.90
N ILE A 81 -14.30 -5.02 3.72
CA ILE A 81 -13.03 -5.65 3.39
C ILE A 81 -12.39 -4.82 2.29
N TYR A 82 -11.21 -4.30 2.58
CA TYR A 82 -10.38 -3.56 1.64
C TYR A 82 -9.11 -4.34 1.36
N GLU A 83 -8.68 -4.34 0.11
CA GLU A 83 -7.34 -4.76 -0.29
C GLU A 83 -6.50 -3.53 -0.60
N THR A 84 -5.26 -3.50 -0.12
CA THR A 84 -4.32 -2.43 -0.47
C THR A 84 -2.90 -2.95 -0.56
N ASN A 85 -2.16 -2.41 -1.52
CA ASN A 85 -0.73 -2.66 -1.72
C ASN A 85 0.13 -1.42 -1.34
N GLU A 86 -0.46 -0.39 -0.74
CA GLU A 86 0.25 0.80 -0.29
C GLU A 86 0.12 0.97 1.23
N HIS A 87 1.20 1.40 1.88
CA HIS A 87 1.20 1.74 3.30
C HIS A 87 1.86 3.11 3.51
N ILE A 88 1.30 3.91 4.42
CA ILE A 88 1.89 5.21 4.83
C ILE A 88 2.68 5.01 6.13
N PRO A 89 4.02 4.91 6.09
CA PRO A 89 4.83 4.74 7.30
C PRO A 89 4.86 6.03 8.13
N THR A 90 4.89 5.89 9.45
CA THR A 90 5.12 7.01 10.37
C THR A 90 6.59 7.42 10.40
N GLN A 91 6.90 8.65 10.86
CA GLN A 91 8.25 9.21 10.80
C GLN A 91 9.33 8.31 11.45
N GLY A 92 9.00 7.65 12.57
CA GLY A 92 9.93 6.77 13.29
C GLY A 92 10.27 5.45 12.55
N LEU A 93 9.49 5.10 11.53
CA LEU A 93 9.62 3.87 10.75
C LEU A 93 10.35 4.09 9.42
N MET A 94 10.54 5.36 9.00
CA MET A 94 11.14 5.72 7.71
C MET A 94 12.55 5.15 7.47
N ARG A 95 13.28 4.80 8.54
CA ARG A 95 14.60 4.14 8.43
C ARG A 95 14.56 2.75 7.80
N TYR A 96 13.40 2.08 7.84
CA TYR A 96 13.20 0.74 7.27
C TYR A 96 12.59 0.79 5.86
N ILE A 97 12.31 2.01 5.34
CA ILE A 97 11.60 2.23 4.08
C ILE A 97 12.62 2.55 2.98
N TYR A 98 13.13 1.50 2.35
CA TYR A 98 13.99 1.57 1.17
C TYR A 98 13.74 0.36 0.27
N LEU A 99 14.01 0.49 -1.04
CA LEU A 99 13.79 -0.59 -2.01
C LEU A 99 14.60 -1.84 -1.64
N GLY A 100 13.94 -2.99 -1.69
CA GLY A 100 14.49 -4.28 -1.28
C GLY A 100 14.57 -4.47 0.24
N SER A 101 14.12 -3.52 1.07
CA SER A 101 14.01 -3.74 2.51
C SER A 101 13.04 -4.88 2.80
N ILE A 102 13.49 -5.89 3.55
CA ILE A 102 12.70 -7.07 3.94
C ILE A 102 12.18 -6.86 5.35
N LEU A 103 10.87 -7.06 5.55
CA LEU A 103 10.19 -6.96 6.83
C LEU A 103 9.53 -8.29 7.19
N GLN A 104 9.55 -8.61 8.48
CA GLN A 104 8.87 -9.80 9.01
C GLN A 104 7.36 -9.71 8.76
N GLY A 105 6.75 -10.81 8.30
CA GLY A 105 5.29 -10.92 8.14
C GLY A 105 4.55 -10.58 9.45
N GLY A 106 3.52 -9.74 9.37
CA GLY A 106 2.78 -9.25 10.54
C GLY A 106 3.33 -8.00 11.22
N SER A 107 4.53 -7.54 10.83
CA SER A 107 5.16 -6.39 11.47
C SER A 107 4.65 -5.05 10.95
N ILE A 108 4.05 -5.00 9.76
CA ILE A 108 3.42 -3.78 9.21
C ILE A 108 2.10 -3.52 9.91
N GLU A 109 1.28 -4.56 10.07
CA GLU A 109 -0.02 -4.57 10.73
C GLU A 109 0.10 -4.09 12.17
N LYS A 110 1.18 -4.49 12.85
CA LYS A 110 1.53 -4.07 14.22
C LYS A 110 2.29 -2.74 14.30
N GLN A 111 2.60 -2.13 13.16
CA GLN A 111 3.35 -0.86 13.06
C GLN A 111 4.74 -0.90 13.71
N ARG A 112 5.38 -2.06 13.68
CA ARG A 112 6.73 -2.26 14.22
C ARG A 112 7.80 -2.28 13.14
N PHE A 113 7.45 -2.74 11.94
CA PHE A 113 8.34 -2.81 10.77
C PHE A 113 9.66 -3.49 11.13
N VAL A 114 9.57 -4.75 11.56
CA VAL A 114 10.73 -5.49 12.07
C VAL A 114 11.57 -5.93 10.87
N PRO A 115 12.79 -5.39 10.69
CA PRO A 115 13.59 -5.70 9.52
C PRO A 115 14.22 -7.09 9.62
N ILE A 116 14.30 -7.77 8.48
CA ILE A 116 15.08 -9.00 8.31
C ILE A 116 16.39 -8.60 7.63
N VAL A 117 17.49 -8.74 8.36
CA VAL A 117 18.81 -8.35 7.88
C VAL A 117 19.57 -9.58 7.40
N LYS A 118 19.53 -9.81 6.10
CA LYS A 118 20.24 -10.88 5.40
C LYS A 118 20.91 -10.34 4.12
N PRO A 119 21.95 -11.00 3.59
CA PRO A 119 22.46 -10.69 2.27
C PRO A 119 21.36 -10.83 1.21
N MET A 120 21.31 -9.89 0.27
CA MET A 120 20.28 -9.80 -0.77
C MET A 120 20.95 -9.72 -2.13
N ASP A 121 20.22 -10.13 -3.16
CA ASP A 121 20.64 -9.93 -4.53
C ASP A 121 20.70 -8.43 -4.89
N PRO A 122 21.56 -8.05 -5.86
CA PRO A 122 21.49 -6.75 -6.50
C PRO A 122 20.08 -6.49 -7.04
N ILE A 123 19.57 -5.28 -6.83
CA ILE A 123 18.27 -4.87 -7.36
C ILE A 123 18.47 -3.89 -8.52
N THR A 124 17.75 -4.14 -9.61
CA THR A 124 17.55 -3.14 -10.66
C THR A 124 16.38 -2.25 -10.25
N ILE A 125 16.59 -0.94 -10.33
CA ILE A 125 15.57 0.05 -9.99
C ILE A 125 15.30 0.97 -11.18
N SER A 126 14.12 1.59 -11.16
CA SER A 126 13.74 2.64 -12.08
C SER A 126 13.10 3.84 -11.38
N TYR A 127 13.17 5.01 -12.01
CA TYR A 127 12.57 6.25 -11.52
C TYR A 127 11.49 6.74 -12.50
N SER A 128 10.39 7.26 -11.97
CA SER A 128 9.28 7.74 -12.81
C SER A 128 9.40 9.20 -13.27
N PHE A 129 10.44 9.93 -12.85
CA PHE A 129 10.58 11.34 -13.25
C PHE A 129 11.20 11.45 -14.66
N PRO A 130 10.92 12.54 -15.39
CA PRO A 130 11.50 12.74 -16.72
C PRO A 130 13.03 12.86 -16.66
N ALA A 131 13.73 11.89 -17.25
CA ALA A 131 15.18 11.83 -17.35
C ALA A 131 15.60 11.09 -18.62
N ARG A 132 16.82 11.34 -19.10
CA ARG A 132 17.38 10.61 -20.25
C ARG A 132 17.64 9.14 -19.93
N TRP A 133 18.03 8.84 -18.70
CA TRP A 133 18.12 7.49 -18.18
C TRP A 133 17.35 7.40 -16.88
N VAL A 134 16.58 6.34 -16.75
CA VAL A 134 15.66 6.16 -15.63
C VAL A 134 15.97 4.90 -14.83
N THR A 135 17.05 4.18 -15.11
CA THR A 135 17.42 2.94 -14.41
C THR A 135 18.75 3.04 -13.68
N ASP A 136 18.89 2.27 -12.60
CA ASP A 136 20.13 2.10 -11.82
C ASP A 136 20.19 0.69 -11.22
N ILE A 137 21.38 0.24 -10.80
CA ILE A 137 21.58 -1.04 -10.11
C ILE A 137 22.13 -0.78 -8.70
N ILE A 138 21.39 -1.22 -7.69
CA ILE A 138 21.85 -1.19 -6.30
C ILE A 138 22.40 -2.57 -5.94
N ALA A 139 23.72 -2.69 -5.86
CA ALA A 139 24.41 -3.95 -5.54
C ALA A 139 24.12 -4.47 -4.12
N LYS A 140 23.86 -3.57 -3.17
CA LYS A 140 23.49 -3.91 -1.78
C LYS A 140 22.32 -3.04 -1.33
N PRO A 141 21.08 -3.57 -1.36
CA PRO A 141 19.90 -2.81 -0.95
C PRO A 141 20.07 -2.21 0.45
N SER A 142 19.97 -0.88 0.54
CA SER A 142 20.08 -0.13 1.78
C SER A 142 19.56 1.30 1.58
N LEU A 143 19.12 1.93 2.68
CA LEU A 143 18.66 3.32 2.66
C LEU A 143 19.72 4.29 2.12
N SER A 144 20.99 4.07 2.46
CA SER A 144 22.11 4.88 1.97
C SER A 144 22.34 4.69 0.47
N ALA A 145 22.31 3.45 -0.03
CA ALA A 145 22.51 3.18 -1.44
C ALA A 145 21.39 3.78 -2.29
N GLN A 146 20.12 3.67 -1.86
CA GLN A 146 19.01 4.29 -2.55
C GLN A 146 19.13 5.83 -2.58
N ARG A 147 19.52 6.46 -1.47
CA ARG A 147 19.74 7.92 -1.43
C ARG A 147 20.87 8.35 -2.36
N GLN A 148 21.97 7.61 -2.36
CA GLN A 148 23.10 7.88 -3.23
C GLN A 148 22.73 7.75 -4.71
N SER A 149 22.04 6.66 -5.05
CA SER A 149 21.50 6.37 -6.37
C SER A 149 20.61 7.51 -6.87
N LEU A 150 19.63 7.94 -6.07
CA LEU A 150 18.75 9.07 -6.38
C LEU A 150 19.52 10.39 -6.54
N GLN A 151 20.49 10.68 -5.67
CA GLN A 151 21.30 11.88 -5.75
C GLN A 151 22.16 11.91 -7.03
N ASN A 152 22.72 10.76 -7.40
CA ASN A 152 23.55 10.61 -8.59
C ASN A 152 22.74 10.91 -9.85
N ILE A 153 21.55 10.33 -9.98
CA ILE A 153 20.72 10.55 -11.18
C ILE A 153 20.22 11.99 -11.25
N MET A 154 19.78 12.58 -10.13
CA MET A 154 19.36 13.99 -10.11
C MET A 154 20.48 14.93 -10.55
N ASN A 155 21.70 14.70 -10.05
CA ASN A 155 22.87 15.49 -10.43
C ASN A 155 23.23 15.29 -11.91
N LYS A 156 23.20 14.04 -12.39
CA LYS A 156 23.53 13.68 -13.78
C LYS A 156 22.56 14.31 -14.78
N GLU A 157 21.28 14.36 -14.43
CA GLU A 157 20.21 14.94 -15.25
C GLU A 157 20.09 16.46 -15.08
N GLY A 158 21.01 17.09 -14.33
CA GLY A 158 21.01 18.54 -14.12
C GLY A 158 19.75 19.03 -13.39
N MET A 159 19.12 18.18 -12.58
CA MET A 159 17.88 18.51 -11.90
C MET A 159 18.15 19.52 -10.78
N THR A 160 17.79 20.77 -11.02
CA THR A 160 17.84 21.86 -10.04
C THR A 160 16.43 22.37 -9.73
N GLY A 161 16.11 22.62 -8.45
CA GLY A 161 14.85 23.27 -8.04
C GLY A 161 13.75 22.32 -7.53
N LYS A 162 12.53 22.86 -7.33
CA LYS A 162 11.34 22.11 -6.89
C LYS A 162 10.55 21.62 -8.11
N GLN A 163 10.60 20.32 -8.41
CA GLN A 163 9.72 19.73 -9.41
C GLN A 163 8.33 19.45 -8.80
N LEU A 164 7.28 19.86 -9.49
CA LEU A 164 5.86 19.63 -9.15
C LEU A 164 5.32 18.53 -10.08
N GLY A 165 5.09 17.32 -9.57
CA GLY A 165 4.55 16.21 -10.39
C GLY A 165 3.02 16.23 -10.51
N SER A 166 2.29 16.38 -9.39
CA SER A 166 0.84 16.61 -9.35
C SER A 166 0.37 16.99 -7.95
N PHE A 167 -0.81 17.60 -7.82
CA PHE A 167 -1.37 18.08 -6.55
C PHE A 167 -2.73 17.42 -6.27
N THR A 168 -2.99 17.06 -5.02
CA THR A 168 -4.31 16.60 -4.56
C THR A 168 -4.63 17.16 -3.19
N TYR A 169 -5.81 17.76 -3.07
CA TYR A 169 -6.34 18.33 -1.84
C TYR A 169 -7.55 17.52 -1.39
N ASN A 170 -7.59 17.14 -0.11
CA ASN A 170 -8.73 16.49 0.52
C ASN A 170 -8.95 17.12 1.89
N MET A 171 -10.20 17.45 2.21
CA MET A 171 -10.59 17.97 3.51
C MET A 171 -11.84 17.23 3.99
N ARG A 172 -11.81 16.80 5.25
CA ARG A 172 -12.83 15.92 5.84
C ARG A 172 -13.14 16.32 7.27
N GLN A 173 -14.40 16.23 7.64
CA GLN A 173 -14.84 16.32 9.03
C GLN A 173 -14.91 14.93 9.68
N PHE A 174 -14.49 14.79 10.94
CA PHE A 174 -14.58 13.54 11.71
C PHE A 174 -15.14 13.79 13.12
N SER A 175 -15.77 12.77 13.70
CA SER A 175 -16.41 12.84 15.03
C SER A 175 -15.71 11.93 16.06
N TYR A 176 -15.08 10.85 15.60
CA TYR A 176 -14.23 9.96 16.40
C TYR A 176 -12.80 9.97 15.89
N PHE A 177 -11.83 9.88 16.80
CA PHE A 177 -10.41 9.78 16.44
C PHE A 177 -10.09 8.50 15.66
N GLU A 178 -10.84 7.43 15.87
CA GLU A 178 -10.76 6.19 15.08
C GLU A 178 -11.08 6.44 13.59
N GLU A 179 -11.92 7.46 13.34
CA GLU A 179 -12.12 8.19 12.07
C GLU A 179 -10.85 8.26 11.20
N LEU A 180 -9.75 8.66 11.85
CA LEU A 180 -8.51 8.98 11.18
C LEU A 180 -7.74 7.73 10.74
N LYS A 181 -7.96 6.55 11.34
CA LYS A 181 -7.31 5.30 10.90
C LYS A 181 -7.60 5.01 9.42
N LEU A 182 -8.80 5.35 8.94
CA LEU A 182 -9.19 5.24 7.54
C LEU A 182 -8.37 6.16 6.61
N ALA A 183 -7.99 7.35 7.08
CA ALA A 183 -7.17 8.27 6.28
C ALA A 183 -5.71 7.79 6.11
N PHE A 184 -5.24 6.92 7.01
CA PHE A 184 -3.93 6.27 6.96
C PHE A 184 -3.96 4.87 6.34
N GLY A 185 -5.14 4.26 6.19
CA GLY A 185 -5.29 2.89 5.67
C GLY A 185 -4.67 1.82 6.57
N ALA A 186 -4.42 2.13 7.84
CA ALA A 186 -3.72 1.25 8.78
C ALA A 186 -4.20 1.49 10.22
N ASN A 187 -3.95 0.50 11.10
CA ASN A 187 -4.29 0.60 12.52
C ASN A 187 -3.32 1.50 13.29
N VAL A 188 -3.32 2.81 12.98
CA VAL A 188 -2.41 3.81 13.57
C VAL A 188 -2.82 4.25 14.96
N ASN A 189 -1.81 4.45 15.82
CA ASN A 189 -1.98 5.18 17.08
C ASN A 189 -2.10 6.69 16.80
N ILE A 190 -3.34 7.14 16.60
CA ILE A 190 -3.68 8.53 16.30
C ILE A 190 -3.26 9.50 17.41
N GLY A 191 -3.43 9.13 18.67
CA GLY A 191 -3.07 9.98 19.81
C GLY A 191 -1.57 10.28 19.85
N GLY A 192 -0.74 9.25 19.63
CA GLY A 192 0.71 9.41 19.50
C GLY A 192 1.14 10.15 18.23
N LEU A 193 0.45 9.94 17.11
CA LEU A 193 0.78 10.57 15.83
C LEU A 193 0.49 12.07 15.82
N LEU A 194 -0.63 12.49 16.40
CA LEU A 194 -1.08 13.88 16.39
C LEU A 194 -0.77 14.62 17.70
N ASN A 195 -0.12 13.96 18.65
CA ASN A 195 0.14 14.47 20.00
C ASN A 195 -1.15 15.00 20.69
N ILE A 196 -2.24 14.25 20.54
CA ILE A 196 -3.55 14.59 21.11
C ILE A 196 -3.80 13.71 22.33
N ASP A 197 -4.15 14.34 23.44
CA ASP A 197 -4.73 13.65 24.61
C ASP A 197 -6.12 13.12 24.26
N VAL A 198 -6.15 11.98 23.56
CA VAL A 198 -7.36 11.21 23.35
C VAL A 198 -7.66 10.52 24.67
N SER A 199 -8.59 11.08 25.46
CA SER A 199 -9.09 10.36 26.64
C SER A 199 -9.61 9.00 26.18
N LEU A 200 -8.93 7.93 26.58
CA LEU A 200 -9.16 6.52 26.20
C LEU A 200 -10.63 6.12 26.34
N ASP A 201 -11.36 6.74 27.26
CA ASP A 201 -12.71 6.32 27.64
C ASP A 201 -13.84 6.83 26.74
N LYS A 202 -13.58 7.68 25.74
CA LYS A 202 -14.69 8.22 24.92
C LYS A 202 -14.52 8.19 23.41
N GLY A 203 -13.31 8.14 22.85
CA GLY A 203 -13.03 8.07 21.40
C GLY A 203 -13.60 9.22 20.52
N LYS A 204 -14.58 9.96 21.04
CA LYS A 204 -15.43 10.96 20.42
C LYS A 204 -14.98 12.36 20.84
N ILE A 205 -15.01 13.29 19.89
CA ILE A 205 -14.63 14.68 20.15
C ILE A 205 -15.73 15.36 20.97
N ARG A 206 -15.37 15.94 22.12
CA ARG A 206 -16.33 16.35 23.17
C ARG A 206 -17.21 17.57 22.86
N LYS A 207 -16.81 18.50 21.98
CA LYS A 207 -17.52 19.80 21.83
C LYS A 207 -17.63 20.37 20.41
N LYS A 208 -16.69 20.09 19.50
CA LYS A 208 -16.70 20.56 18.11
C LYS A 208 -16.13 19.45 17.25
N THR A 209 -16.79 19.12 16.15
CA THR A 209 -16.28 18.17 15.16
C THR A 209 -14.85 18.51 14.73
N GLY A 210 -14.03 17.50 14.44
CA GLY A 210 -12.65 17.66 14.00
C GLY A 210 -12.60 17.84 12.49
N LEU A 211 -11.62 18.61 12.01
CA LEU A 211 -11.34 18.76 10.58
C LEU A 211 -9.96 18.17 10.30
N PHE A 212 -9.87 17.30 9.29
CA PHE A 212 -8.65 16.73 8.77
C PHE A 212 -8.47 17.20 7.33
N ALA A 213 -7.37 17.91 7.06
CA ALA A 213 -6.99 18.31 5.72
C ALA A 213 -5.71 17.57 5.32
N LYS A 214 -5.74 16.90 4.17
CA LYS A 214 -4.61 16.19 3.57
C LYS A 214 -4.28 16.83 2.23
N ILE A 215 -3.11 17.45 2.18
CA ILE A 215 -2.55 18.05 0.97
C ILE A 215 -1.41 17.15 0.51
N VAL A 216 -1.55 16.52 -0.64
CA VAL A 216 -0.53 15.61 -1.21
C VAL A 216 -0.02 16.20 -2.51
N GLN A 217 1.27 16.50 -2.55
CA GLN A 217 1.97 16.78 -3.80
C GLN A 217 2.74 15.52 -4.22
N ARG A 218 2.34 14.87 -5.32
CA ARG A 218 3.06 13.72 -5.90
C ARG A 218 4.23 14.24 -6.73
N ASN A 219 5.41 13.64 -6.57
CA ASN A 219 6.57 14.01 -7.39
C ASN A 219 7.02 12.85 -8.29
N TYR A 220 7.36 11.69 -7.73
CA TYR A 220 7.82 10.52 -8.49
C TYR A 220 7.69 9.22 -7.68
N THR A 221 7.74 8.08 -8.37
CA THR A 221 7.99 6.76 -7.80
C THR A 221 9.43 6.34 -8.08
N VAL A 222 9.94 5.48 -7.20
CA VAL A 222 11.13 4.67 -7.43
C VAL A 222 10.70 3.23 -7.24
N ASP A 223 10.93 2.41 -8.25
CA ASP A 223 10.39 1.06 -8.36
C ASP A 223 11.55 0.08 -8.59
N MET A 224 11.53 -1.10 -7.97
CA MET A 224 12.48 -2.17 -8.29
C MET A 224 11.82 -3.27 -9.13
N ASP A 225 12.60 -3.89 -9.99
CA ASP A 225 12.19 -5.09 -10.70
C ASP A 225 11.98 -6.23 -9.69
N LEU A 226 10.91 -7.00 -9.87
CA LEU A 226 10.61 -8.12 -8.98
C LEU A 226 11.55 -9.29 -9.30
N PRO A 227 12.10 -10.00 -8.29
CA PRO A 227 12.85 -11.23 -8.51
C PRO A 227 11.98 -12.26 -9.24
N ALA A 228 12.56 -12.96 -10.22
CA ALA A 228 11.83 -13.89 -11.07
C ALA A 228 11.21 -15.07 -10.29
N ASP A 229 11.84 -15.48 -9.20
CA ASP A 229 11.40 -16.53 -8.29
C ASP A 229 10.71 -15.99 -7.02
N GLY A 230 10.54 -14.67 -6.94
CA GLY A 230 9.97 -13.99 -5.78
C GLY A 230 10.90 -13.89 -4.55
N ASN A 231 12.12 -14.45 -4.60
CA ASN A 231 13.08 -14.39 -3.50
C ASN A 231 14.14 -13.32 -3.76
N ILE A 232 14.31 -12.41 -2.80
CA ILE A 232 15.30 -11.33 -2.87
C ILE A 232 16.58 -11.64 -2.08
N LEU A 233 16.60 -12.75 -1.34
CA LEU A 233 17.75 -13.17 -0.54
C LEU A 233 18.82 -13.77 -1.44
N LEU A 234 20.08 -13.39 -1.22
CA LEU A 234 21.21 -13.95 -1.96
C LEU A 234 21.38 -15.46 -1.71
N ASN A 235 21.02 -15.93 -0.52
CA ASN A 235 20.97 -17.35 -0.19
C ASN A 235 19.52 -17.76 0.09
N HIS A 236 18.98 -18.62 -0.75
CA HIS A 236 17.55 -18.96 -0.69
C HIS A 236 17.22 -19.85 0.51
N ASP A 237 18.21 -20.61 1.01
CA ASP A 237 18.07 -21.43 2.22
C ASP A 237 17.82 -20.59 3.48
N ASP A 238 18.16 -19.29 3.46
CA ASP A 238 17.89 -18.39 4.58
C ASP A 238 16.39 -18.14 4.80
N MET A 239 15.52 -18.54 3.86
CA MET A 239 14.06 -18.43 4.01
C MET A 239 13.53 -19.27 5.19
N GLY A 240 14.23 -20.33 5.63
CA GLY A 240 13.86 -21.02 6.87
C GLY A 240 14.05 -20.17 8.14
N SER A 241 14.81 -19.07 8.05
CA SER A 241 15.21 -18.24 9.19
C SER A 241 14.51 -16.88 9.27
N VAL A 242 13.62 -16.55 8.34
CA VAL A 242 12.95 -15.24 8.27
C VAL A 242 11.74 -15.11 9.22
N GLY A 243 11.31 -16.23 9.83
CA GLY A 243 10.28 -16.27 10.85
C GLY A 243 9.15 -17.24 10.53
N LYS A 244 8.04 -17.12 11.27
CA LYS A 244 6.86 -17.99 11.12
C LYS A 244 6.06 -17.70 9.84
N TYR A 245 5.99 -16.42 9.46
CA TYR A 245 5.13 -15.94 8.38
C TYR A 245 5.97 -15.47 7.21
N ASP A 246 5.38 -15.52 6.02
CA ASP A 246 5.97 -15.05 4.77
C ASP A 246 6.45 -13.60 4.92
N PRO A 247 7.74 -13.31 4.67
CA PRO A 247 8.24 -11.96 4.74
C PRO A 247 7.75 -11.14 3.54
N ILE A 248 7.85 -9.83 3.67
CA ILE A 248 7.50 -8.90 2.60
C ILE A 248 8.70 -8.01 2.30
N TYR A 249 8.81 -7.56 1.05
CA TYR A 249 9.82 -6.59 0.67
C TYR A 249 9.20 -5.36 0.03
N ILE A 250 9.90 -4.24 0.13
CA ILE A 250 9.47 -2.97 -0.44
C ILE A 250 9.90 -2.91 -1.91
N SER A 251 8.95 -3.09 -2.83
CA SER A 251 9.20 -3.05 -4.28
C SER A 251 8.99 -1.68 -4.92
N SER A 252 8.23 -0.80 -4.27
CA SER A 252 7.93 0.54 -4.79
C SER A 252 7.88 1.55 -3.65
N ILE A 253 8.47 2.72 -3.87
CA ILE A 253 8.37 3.87 -2.98
C ILE A 253 7.89 5.06 -3.76
N ARG A 254 6.74 5.59 -3.34
CA ARG A 254 6.21 6.83 -3.87
C ARG A 254 6.56 7.99 -2.94
N LYS A 255 7.16 9.04 -3.51
CA LYS A 255 7.51 10.24 -2.76
C LYS A 255 6.45 11.33 -2.92
N TRP A 256 6.01 11.84 -1.78
CA TRP A 256 5.05 12.91 -1.67
C TRP A 256 5.55 14.00 -0.71
N TYR A 257 5.11 15.24 -0.93
CA TYR A 257 5.08 16.23 0.15
C TYR A 257 3.68 16.24 0.76
N VAL A 258 3.61 16.08 2.08
CA VAL A 258 2.40 16.33 2.86
C VAL A 258 2.62 17.63 3.62
N ALA A 259 1.82 18.65 3.31
CA ALA A 259 1.75 19.85 4.14
C ALA A 259 0.72 19.59 5.24
N GLU A 260 1.20 19.30 6.45
CA GLU A 260 0.36 19.25 7.65
C GLU A 260 0.36 20.66 8.26
N ASN A 261 -0.80 21.32 8.27
CA ASN A 261 -0.94 22.56 9.05
C ASN A 261 -0.82 22.18 10.53
N LYS A 262 0.23 22.66 11.18
CA LYS A 262 0.35 22.67 12.65
C LYS A 262 -0.56 23.72 13.25
#